data_AF-A0A397TII7-F1
#
_entry.id   AF-A0A397TII7-F1
#
_cell.length_a   1.000
_cell.length_b   1.000
_cell.length_c   1.000
_cell.angle_alpha   90.00
_cell.angle_beta   90.00
_cell.angle_gamma   90.00
#
_symmetry.space_group_name_H-M   'P 1'
#
loop_
_entity.id
_entity.type
_entity.pdbx_description
1 polymer ?
#
loop_
_entity_poly.entity_id
_entity_poly.type
_entity_poly.pdbx_seq_one_letter_code
_entity_poly.pdbx_strand_id
1 'polypeptide(L)' 'MSWFHLKSRSRGCHLITREIEKQVSEIEQYKIGVVNIFLQHTSASLCLNENADPNVRVEH' A
#
# COMPACT_ATOMS: atom_id res chain seq x y z
N MET A 1 12.29 -3.27 12.04
CA MET A 1 11.00 -2.57 11.90
C MET A 1 11.30 -1.27 11.17
N SER A 2 10.91 -1.18 9.90
CA SER A 2 11.25 -0.06 9.02
C SER A 2 10.08 0.92 8.94
N TRP A 3 10.39 2.22 8.93
CA TRP A 3 9.40 3.29 8.76
C TRP A 3 9.53 3.88 7.36
N PHE A 4 8.40 4.08 6.68
CA PHE A 4 8.34 4.72 5.37
C PHE A 4 7.15 5.69 5.30
N HIS A 5 7.19 6.62 4.35
CA HIS A 5 6.17 7.66 4.22
C HIS A 5 5.49 7.55 2.85
N LEU A 6 4.16 7.62 2.85
CA LEU A 6 3.39 7.70 1.61
C LEU A 6 3.12 9.16 1.27
N LYS A 7 3.08 9.48 -0.03
CA LYS A 7 2.66 10.80 -0.50
C LYS A 7 1.21 11.07 -0.10
N SER A 8 0.94 12.29 0.37
CA SER A 8 -0.42 12.76 0.60
C SER A 8 -1.20 12.79 -0.72
N ARG A 9 -2.45 12.31 -0.69
CA ARG A 9 -3.35 12.28 -1.85
C ARG A 9 -4.72 12.79 -1.43
N SER A 10 -5.48 13.32 -2.37
CA SER A 10 -6.88 13.69 -2.16
C SER A 10 -7.72 12.46 -1.79
N ARG A 11 -8.91 12.68 -1.22
CA ARG A 11 -9.86 11.61 -0.90
C ARG A 11 -10.10 10.71 -2.12
N GLY A 12 -10.10 9.40 -1.88
CA GLY A 12 -10.33 8.36 -2.88
C GLY A 12 -9.42 7.14 -2.66
N CYS A 13 -9.57 6.13 -3.52
CA CYS A 13 -8.71 4.94 -3.51
C CYS A 13 -7.48 5.11 -4.41
N HIS A 14 -6.34 4.63 -3.92
CA HIS A 14 -5.03 4.96 -4.45
C HIS A 14 -4.16 3.72 -4.47
N LEU A 15 -3.69 3.30 -5.66
CA LEU A 15 -2.73 2.21 -5.75
C LEU A 15 -1.37 2.69 -5.20
N ILE A 16 -0.88 2.00 -4.18
CA ILE A 16 0.36 2.33 -3.45
C ILE A 16 1.39 1.18 -3.47
N THR A 17 1.09 0.05 -4.13
CA THR A 17 1.97 -1.14 -4.17
C THR A 17 3.41 -0.78 -4.55
N ARG A 18 3.60 -0.08 -5.68
CA ARG A 18 4.93 0.33 -6.16
C ARG A 18 5.63 1.32 -5.23
N GLU A 19 4.87 2.10 -4.46
CA GLU A 19 5.43 3.07 -3.52
C GLU A 19 5.96 2.37 -2.27
N ILE A 20 5.27 1.32 -1.82
CA ILE A 20 5.71 0.45 -0.73
C ILE A 20 6.94 -0.36 -1.16
N GLU A 21 6.89 -1.03 -2.32
CA GLU A 21 8.02 -1.86 -2.83
C GLU A 21 9.32 -1.07 -2.92
N LYS A 22 9.26 0.18 -3.40
CA LYS A 22 10.45 1.05 -3.51
C LYS A 22 11.02 1.49 -2.18
N GLN A 23 10.19 1.66 -1.15
CA GLN A 23 10.62 2.13 0.16
C GLN A 23 10.98 0.98 1.11
N VAL A 24 10.44 -0.21 0.87
CA VAL A 24 10.66 -1.42 1.67
C VAL A 24 11.37 -2.47 0.81
N SER A 25 12.56 -2.11 0.31
CA SER A 25 13.36 -2.96 -0.59
C SER A 25 13.80 -4.28 0.04
N GLU A 26 13.79 -4.38 1.38
CA GLU A 26 14.02 -5.61 2.13
C GLU A 26 13.03 -6.73 1.75
N ILE A 27 11.82 -6.41 1.28
CA ILE A 27 10.84 -7.42 0.82
C ILE A 27 11.41 -8.27 -0.32
N GLU A 28 12.22 -7.68 -1.20
CA GLU A 28 12.82 -8.38 -2.35
C GLU A 28 13.82 -9.47 -1.92
N GLN A 29 14.33 -9.40 -0.70
CA GLN A 29 15.30 -10.37 -0.16
C GLN A 29 14.63 -11.65 0.35
N TYR A 30 13.31 -11.63 0.56
CA TYR A 30 12.56 -12.77 1.08
C TYR A 30 11.78 -13.47 -0.04
N LYS A 31 11.98 -14.78 -0.20
CA LYS A 31 11.18 -15.58 -1.15
C LYS A 31 9.80 -15.95 -0.58
N ILE A 32 9.72 -16.18 0.74
CA ILE A 32 8.51 -16.58 1.46
C ILE A 32 8.56 -15.91 2.83
N GLY A 33 7.46 -15.31 3.27
CA GLY A 33 7.35 -14.64 4.56
C GLY A 33 5.99 -14.00 4.76
N VAL A 34 5.85 -13.30 5.89
CA VAL A 34 4.67 -12.50 6.22
C VAL A 34 5.11 -11.05 6.40
N VAL A 35 4.39 -10.13 5.76
CA VAL A 35 4.58 -8.69 5.94
C VAL A 35 3.40 -8.12 6.74
N ASN A 36 3.71 -7.34 7.75
CA ASN A 36 2.71 -6.59 8.51
C ASN A 36 2.92 -5.10 8.24
N ILE A 37 1.94 -4.46 7.60
CA ILE A 37 1.97 -3.03 7.31
C ILE A 37 0.96 -2.34 8.19
N PHE A 38 1.44 -1.45 9.06
CA PHE A 38 0.59 -0.70 9.98
C PHE A 38 0.53 0.77 9.56
N LEU A 39 -0.67 1.25 9.25
CA LEU A 39 -0.89 2.65 8.89
C LEU A 39 -1.10 3.49 10.16
N GLN A 40 -0.18 4.40 10.44
CA GLN A 40 -0.25 5.31 11.59
C GLN A 40 -1.03 6.59 11.28
N HIS A 41 -2.21 6.45 10.66
CA HIS A 41 -3.12 7.56 10.38
C HIS A 41 -4.54 7.17 10.78
N THR A 42 -5.26 8.12 11.37
CA THR A 42 -6.67 7.93 11.75
C THR A 42 -7.64 8.31 10.65
N SER A 43 -7.17 9.03 9.63
CA SER A 43 -7.98 9.57 8.53
C SER A 43 -7.88 8.78 7.22
N ALA A 44 -7.19 7.65 7.22
CA ALA A 44 -6.96 6.82 6.05
C ALA A 44 -6.95 5.33 6.43
N SER A 45 -7.15 4.46 5.44
CA SER A 45 -7.16 3.01 5.59
C SER A 45 -6.31 2.34 4.52
N LEU A 46 -5.84 1.13 4.82
CA LEU A 46 -5.20 0.24 3.85
C LEU A 46 -6.17 -0.88 3.50
N CYS A 47 -6.40 -1.08 2.22
CA CYS A 47 -7.20 -2.17 1.70
C CYS A 47 -6.40 -2.94 0.65
N LEU A 48 -6.48 -4.26 0.68
CA LEU A 48 -6.04 -5.11 -0.42
C LEU A 48 -7.26 -5.42 -1.27
N ASN A 49 -7.18 -5.12 -2.57
CA ASN A 49 -8.25 -5.39 -3.51
C ASN A 49 -7.66 -5.84 -4.84
N GLU A 50 -8.50 -6.41 -5.72
CA GLU A 50 -8.08 -6.92 -7.02
C GLU A 50 -7.57 -5.76 -7.92
N ASN A 51 -6.33 -5.87 -8.38
CA ASN A 51 -5.69 -4.83 -9.22
C ASN A 51 -5.87 -5.10 -10.73
N ALA A 52 -6.68 -6.10 -11.11
CA ALA A 52 -6.87 -6.52 -12.50
C ALA A 52 -7.91 -5.67 -13.27
N ASP A 53 -8.90 -5.10 -12.57
CA ASP A 53 -9.96 -4.33 -13.21
C ASP A 53 -9.83 -2.82 -12.85
N PRO A 54 -9.62 -1.93 -13.84
CA PRO A 54 -9.62 -0.48 -13.60
C PRO A 54 -10.97 0.05 -13.09
N ASN A 55 -12.09 -0.67 -13.26
CA ASN A 55 -13.42 -0.29 -12.75
C ASN A 55 -13.55 -0.46 -11.24
N VAL A 56 -12.79 -1.36 -10.61
CA VAL A 56 -12.76 -1.53 -9.14
C VAL A 56 -12.13 -0.32 -8.45
N ARG A 57 -11.40 0.52 -9.19
CA ARG A 57 -10.79 1.76 -8.67
C ARG A 57 -11.80 2.90 -8.47
N VAL A 58 -13.03 2.74 -8.95
CA VAL A 58 -14.04 3.81 -9.03
C VAL A 58 -15.18 3.62 -8.02
N GLU A 59 -15.25 2.48 -7.34
CA GLU A 59 -16.25 2.29 -6.28
C GLU A 59 -15.78 2.98 -4.99
N HIS A 60 -16.25 4.22 -4.84
CA HIS A 60 -16.28 5.14 -3.68
C HIS A 60 -15.35 6.37 -3.68
#